data_AF-A0A2E7F7H6-F1
#
_entry.id   AF-A0A2E7F7H6-F1
#
_cell.length_a   1.000
_cell.length_b   1.000
_cell.length_c   1.000
_cell.angle_alpha   90.00
_cell.angle_beta   90.00
_cell.angle_gamma   90.00
#
_symmetry.space_group_name_H-M   'P 1'
#
loop_
_entity.id
_entity.type
_entity.pdbx_description
1 polymer ?
#
loop_
_entity_poly.entity_id
_entity_poly.type
_entity_poly.pdbx_seq_one_letter_code
_entity_poly.pdbx_strand_id
1 'polypeptide(L)'
;MKLLYFGDIVGRAGRRSMLTNLPLLTEKYAPDFVMANGENAAHGFGITAKICASFFEAGIDVITLGNHAWDQREIMTYIQEESRLIRPLNYPETTPGAGVGLFEARNGARVCVAQVMGRLFMEPLGDPFEAVENCFSMITLGETADCIAIDVHAEATSEKMAIAHLLDGRVSLVAGTHSHIPTADAQVLPGGTAYQTDVGMCGDYNSVIGMKKEAAINKFTRKMPGARLEPAEEEATTCAVLLETDDRTGLAKKIEPVRVGGRLRETV
;
A
#
# COMPACT_ATOMS: atom_id res chain seq x y z
N MET A 1 19.40 1.41 -2.92
CA MET A 1 18.29 2.38 -3.03
C MET A 1 17.43 2.31 -1.77
N LYS A 2 16.78 3.40 -1.37
CA LYS A 2 15.79 3.43 -0.28
C LYS A 2 14.39 3.72 -0.78
N LEU A 3 13.42 2.89 -0.38
CA LEU A 3 12.01 3.07 -0.70
C LEU A 3 11.20 3.16 0.59
N LEU A 4 10.35 4.20 0.70
CA LEU A 4 9.41 4.37 1.81
C LEU A 4 7.99 4.09 1.33
N TYR A 5 7.29 3.15 1.98
CA TYR A 5 5.93 2.79 1.62
C TYR A 5 4.95 3.03 2.76
N PHE A 6 4.04 3.97 2.59
CA PHE A 6 2.93 4.22 3.52
C PHE A 6 1.78 3.24 3.26
N GLY A 7 1.29 2.61 4.33
CA GLY A 7 0.11 1.74 4.21
C GLY A 7 -1.19 2.54 4.09
N ASP A 8 -2.32 1.88 4.29
CA ASP A 8 -3.66 2.38 3.94
C ASP A 8 -3.96 3.76 4.56
N ILE A 9 -4.12 4.79 3.73
CA ILE A 9 -4.42 6.15 4.22
C ILE A 9 -5.91 6.29 4.44
N VAL A 10 -6.34 6.39 5.70
CA VAL A 10 -7.77 6.39 6.07
C VAL A 10 -8.28 7.80 6.40
N GLY A 11 -9.13 8.33 5.53
CA GLY A 11 -9.88 9.56 5.77
C GLY A 11 -9.00 10.80 6.04
N ARG A 12 -9.59 11.85 6.63
CA ARG A 12 -8.89 13.14 6.84
C ARG A 12 -7.74 13.01 7.84
N ALA A 13 -7.92 12.25 8.92
CA ALA A 13 -6.90 12.07 9.94
C ALA A 13 -5.65 11.37 9.37
N GLY A 14 -5.84 10.30 8.58
CA GLY A 14 -4.76 9.60 7.89
C GLY A 14 -3.98 10.50 6.94
N ARG A 15 -4.68 11.24 6.06
CA ARG A 15 -4.03 12.19 5.14
C ARG A 15 -3.19 13.23 5.87
N ARG A 16 -3.75 13.83 6.94
CA ARG A 16 -3.03 14.83 7.74
C ARG A 16 -1.78 14.24 8.41
N SER A 17 -1.90 13.06 9.02
CA SER A 17 -0.78 12.41 9.71
C SER A 17 0.34 12.07 8.74
N MET A 18 0.02 11.43 7.61
CA MET A 18 1.01 11.11 6.57
C MET A 18 1.69 12.37 6.04
N LEU A 19 0.93 13.39 5.61
CA LEU A 19 1.50 14.62 5.04
C LEU A 19 2.34 15.43 6.04
N THR A 20 2.03 15.34 7.34
CA THR A 20 2.83 16.00 8.39
C THR A 20 4.14 15.26 8.64
N ASN A 21 4.12 13.93 8.61
CA ASN A 21 5.29 13.11 8.92
C ASN A 21 6.19 12.86 7.71
N LEU A 22 5.68 12.90 6.48
CA LEU A 22 6.45 12.65 5.26
C LEU A 22 7.71 13.52 5.14
N PRO A 23 7.70 14.84 5.40
CA PRO A 23 8.91 15.65 5.38
C PRO A 23 9.95 15.20 6.42
N LEU A 24 9.51 14.85 7.63
CA LEU A 24 10.39 14.40 8.73
C LEU A 24 11.03 13.05 8.40
N LEU A 25 10.24 12.13 7.83
CA LEU A 25 10.72 10.83 7.38
C LEU A 25 11.67 10.97 6.19
N THR A 26 11.38 11.91 5.29
CA THR A 26 12.25 12.24 4.16
C THR A 26 13.61 12.77 4.64
N GLU A 27 13.61 13.70 5.60
CA GLU A 27 14.85 14.22 6.21
C GLU A 27 15.65 13.11 6.91
N LYS A 28 14.96 12.26 7.68
CA LYS A 28 15.61 11.20 8.47
C LYS A 28 16.20 10.09 7.60
N TYR A 29 15.45 9.61 6.62
CA TYR A 29 15.79 8.39 5.90
C TYR A 29 16.34 8.65 4.50
N ALA A 30 16.09 9.82 3.93
CA ALA A 30 16.41 10.18 2.55
C ALA A 30 15.96 9.09 1.55
N PRO A 31 14.66 8.77 1.48
CA PRO A 31 14.15 7.80 0.51
C PRO A 31 14.33 8.32 -0.92
N ASP A 32 14.77 7.44 -1.81
CA ASP A 32 14.88 7.72 -3.25
C ASP A 32 13.50 7.65 -3.92
N PHE A 33 12.62 6.80 -3.39
CA PHE A 33 11.28 6.53 -3.91
C PHE A 33 10.26 6.41 -2.76
N VAL A 34 9.06 6.95 -2.95
CA VAL A 34 7.99 6.99 -1.95
C VAL A 34 6.69 6.52 -2.58
N MET A 35 6.06 5.53 -1.97
CA MET A 35 4.74 5.02 -2.38
C MET A 35 3.74 5.12 -1.23
N ALA A 36 2.45 5.14 -1.56
CA ALA A 36 1.39 5.14 -0.57
C ALA A 36 0.17 4.35 -1.04
N ASN A 37 -0.49 3.63 -0.14
CA ASN A 37 -1.80 3.07 -0.41
C ASN A 37 -2.90 4.11 -0.10
N GLY A 38 -3.63 4.50 -1.15
CA GLY A 38 -4.65 5.56 -1.10
C GLY A 38 -6.10 5.08 -1.06
N GLU A 39 -6.38 3.78 -0.93
CA GLU A 39 -7.74 3.26 -1.19
C GLU A 39 -8.81 3.76 -0.22
N ASN A 40 -8.45 4.25 0.96
CA ASN A 40 -9.39 4.75 1.98
C ASN A 40 -9.32 6.28 2.16
N ALA A 41 -8.64 6.97 1.24
CA ALA A 41 -8.26 8.36 1.45
C ALA A 41 -9.45 9.33 1.36
N ALA A 42 -10.48 9.05 0.57
CA ALA A 42 -11.69 9.88 0.40
C ALA A 42 -12.80 9.41 1.34
N HIS A 43 -12.97 10.11 2.47
CA HIS A 43 -14.02 9.79 3.46
C HIS A 43 -14.07 8.31 3.90
N GLY A 44 -12.92 7.63 3.85
CA GLY A 44 -12.78 6.22 4.24
C GLY A 44 -12.99 5.22 3.10
N PHE A 45 -13.36 5.65 1.90
CA PHE A 45 -13.73 4.77 0.79
C PHE A 45 -13.37 5.41 -0.56
N GLY A 46 -12.36 4.86 -1.23
CA GLY A 46 -11.78 5.33 -2.49
C GLY A 46 -10.86 6.53 -2.32
N ILE A 47 -10.51 7.15 -3.45
CA ILE A 47 -9.66 8.35 -3.52
C ILE A 47 -10.27 9.34 -4.52
N THR A 48 -9.87 10.62 -4.48
CA THR A 48 -10.29 11.63 -5.48
C THR A 48 -9.08 12.14 -6.24
N ALA A 49 -9.27 12.66 -7.46
CA ALA A 49 -8.21 13.26 -8.26
C ALA A 49 -7.49 14.39 -7.50
N LYS A 50 -8.27 15.17 -6.72
CA LYS A 50 -7.74 16.21 -5.82
C LYS A 50 -6.83 15.64 -4.73
N ILE A 51 -7.18 14.50 -4.14
CA ILE A 51 -6.34 13.86 -3.11
C ILE A 51 -5.08 13.29 -3.76
N CYS A 52 -5.19 12.63 -4.92
CA CYS A 52 -4.03 12.15 -5.68
C CYS A 52 -3.05 13.29 -5.97
N ALA A 53 -3.53 14.40 -6.52
CA ALA A 53 -2.71 15.59 -6.78
C ALA A 53 -1.97 16.07 -5.52
N SER A 54 -2.67 16.15 -4.38
CA SER A 54 -2.04 16.57 -3.12
C SER A 54 -0.95 15.60 -2.61
N PHE A 55 -1.07 14.30 -2.88
CA PHE A 55 -0.05 13.32 -2.52
C PHE A 55 1.17 13.43 -3.44
N PHE A 56 0.95 13.58 -4.75
CA PHE A 56 2.05 13.79 -5.70
C PHE A 56 2.80 15.10 -5.42
N GLU A 57 2.08 16.19 -5.13
CA GLU A 57 2.68 17.48 -4.73
C GLU A 57 3.53 17.36 -3.45
N ALA A 58 3.14 16.46 -2.53
CA ALA A 58 3.89 16.20 -1.31
C ALA A 58 5.12 15.29 -1.52
N GLY A 59 5.30 14.72 -2.71
CA GLY A 59 6.43 13.86 -3.05
C GLY A 59 6.16 12.36 -2.97
N ILE A 60 4.89 11.92 -2.93
CA ILE A 60 4.57 10.52 -3.25
C ILE A 60 4.81 10.30 -4.75
N ASP A 61 5.54 9.25 -5.11
CA ASP A 61 5.85 8.93 -6.50
C ASP A 61 4.76 8.07 -7.14
N VAL A 62 4.20 7.12 -6.38
CA VAL A 62 3.15 6.20 -6.83
C VAL A 62 2.09 5.97 -5.75
N ILE A 63 0.83 5.92 -6.18
CA ILE A 63 -0.31 5.59 -5.31
C ILE A 63 -0.86 4.23 -5.73
N THR A 64 -0.92 3.29 -4.78
CA THR A 64 -1.66 2.02 -4.94
C THR A 64 -3.07 2.16 -4.36
N LEU A 65 -3.99 1.30 -4.79
CA LEU A 65 -5.39 1.31 -4.34
C LEU A 65 -5.74 0.02 -3.60
N GLY A 66 -6.78 -0.70 -3.99
CA GLY A 66 -7.27 -1.85 -3.26
C GLY A 66 -8.70 -2.15 -3.64
N ASN A 67 -9.46 -2.77 -2.73
CA ASN A 67 -10.85 -3.10 -2.99
C ASN A 67 -11.76 -1.87 -3.06
N HIS A 68 -11.36 -0.73 -2.48
CA HIS A 68 -12.13 0.52 -2.54
C HIS A 68 -11.78 1.42 -3.75
N ALA A 69 -11.03 0.92 -4.73
CA ALA A 69 -10.56 1.68 -5.90
C ALA A 69 -11.68 2.44 -6.65
N TRP A 70 -12.91 1.90 -6.66
CA TRP A 70 -14.02 2.39 -7.49
C TRP A 70 -15.12 3.11 -6.71
N ASP A 71 -14.95 3.32 -5.40
CA ASP A 71 -15.98 3.97 -4.57
C ASP A 71 -16.17 5.46 -4.86
N GLN A 72 -15.18 6.08 -5.53
CA GLN A 72 -15.28 7.43 -6.07
C GLN A 72 -15.36 7.38 -7.59
N ARG A 73 -16.53 7.72 -8.14
CA ARG A 73 -16.83 7.59 -9.58
C ARG A 73 -15.84 8.31 -10.50
N GLU A 74 -15.28 9.44 -10.06
CA GLU A 74 -14.33 10.22 -10.86
C GLU A 74 -13.02 9.47 -11.15
N ILE A 75 -12.65 8.49 -10.31
CA ILE A 75 -11.42 7.71 -10.49
C ILE A 75 -11.47 6.83 -11.73
N MET A 76 -12.65 6.40 -12.17
CA MET A 76 -12.80 5.58 -13.37
C MET A 76 -12.24 6.25 -14.64
N THR A 77 -12.33 7.59 -14.72
CA THR A 77 -11.75 8.37 -15.81
C THR A 77 -10.33 8.80 -15.47
N TYR A 78 -10.11 9.33 -14.27
CA TYR A 78 -8.81 9.87 -13.86
C TYR A 78 -7.67 8.84 -13.91
N ILE A 79 -7.94 7.58 -13.55
CA ILE A 79 -6.92 6.50 -13.55
C ILE A 79 -6.40 6.15 -14.95
N GLN A 80 -7.10 6.56 -16.02
CA GLN A 80 -6.62 6.38 -17.39
C GLN A 80 -5.65 7.48 -17.83
N GLU A 81 -5.70 8.64 -17.15
CA GLU A 81 -4.88 9.82 -17.46
C GLU A 81 -3.65 9.92 -16.55
N GLU A 82 -3.74 9.39 -15.33
CA GLU A 82 -2.67 9.42 -14.34
C GLU A 82 -1.99 8.06 -14.17
N SER A 83 -0.84 7.87 -14.81
CA SER A 83 -0.09 6.60 -14.81
C SER A 83 0.53 6.25 -13.45
N ARG A 84 0.65 7.21 -12.52
CA ARG A 84 1.18 6.99 -11.16
C ARG A 84 0.11 6.49 -10.18
N LEU A 85 -1.15 6.40 -10.60
CA LEU A 85 -2.23 5.80 -9.83
C LEU A 85 -2.50 4.39 -10.35
N ILE A 86 -2.19 3.36 -9.56
CA ILE A 86 -2.38 1.97 -9.98
C ILE A 86 -3.45 1.26 -9.14
N ARG A 87 -4.14 0.31 -9.77
CA ARG A 87 -5.17 -0.56 -9.18
C ARG A 87 -4.70 -2.02 -9.12
N PRO A 88 -5.39 -2.95 -8.45
CA PRO A 88 -4.96 -4.35 -8.46
C PRO A 88 -4.94 -4.94 -9.88
N LEU A 89 -3.85 -5.63 -10.22
CA LEU A 89 -3.58 -6.14 -11.57
C LEU A 89 -4.55 -7.26 -12.00
N ASN A 90 -5.11 -8.00 -11.04
CA ASN A 90 -6.01 -9.14 -11.28
C ASN A 90 -7.50 -8.76 -11.44
N TYR A 91 -7.80 -7.47 -11.63
CA TYR A 91 -9.07 -7.04 -12.21
C TYR A 91 -9.22 -7.50 -13.67
N PRO A 92 -10.44 -7.64 -14.21
CA PRO A 92 -10.67 -7.96 -15.61
C PRO A 92 -9.91 -7.00 -16.55
N GLU A 93 -9.45 -7.49 -17.69
CA GLU A 93 -8.67 -6.71 -18.67
C GLU A 93 -9.37 -5.42 -19.15
N THR A 94 -10.70 -5.41 -19.13
CA THR A 94 -11.53 -4.25 -19.49
C THR A 94 -11.57 -3.16 -18.43
N THR A 95 -10.97 -3.39 -17.25
CA THR A 95 -10.96 -2.45 -16.13
C THR A 95 -9.95 -1.32 -16.39
N PRO A 96 -10.36 -0.05 -16.25
CA PRO A 96 -9.49 1.09 -16.56
C PRO A 96 -8.25 1.14 -15.66
N GLY A 97 -7.22 1.84 -16.15
CA GLY A 97 -5.96 2.02 -15.44
C GLY A 97 -5.05 0.79 -15.48
N ALA A 98 -3.85 0.94 -14.95
CA ALA A 98 -2.84 -0.10 -14.89
C ALA A 98 -2.77 -0.73 -13.49
N GLY A 99 -2.30 -1.98 -13.42
CA GLY A 99 -1.94 -2.61 -12.13
C GLY A 99 -0.45 -2.84 -11.91
N VAL A 100 0.36 -2.41 -12.86
CA VAL A 100 1.81 -2.37 -12.78
C VAL A 100 2.33 -1.15 -13.53
N GLY A 101 3.40 -0.54 -13.06
CA GLY A 101 4.07 0.57 -13.73
C GLY A 101 5.58 0.58 -13.45
N LEU A 102 6.34 1.17 -14.36
CA LEU A 102 7.79 1.39 -14.22
C LEU A 102 8.03 2.90 -14.09
N PHE A 103 8.69 3.30 -13.01
CA PHE A 103 8.88 4.69 -12.61
C PHE A 103 10.36 4.98 -12.40
N GLU A 104 10.75 6.25 -12.50
CA GLU A 104 12.12 6.70 -12.22
C GLU A 104 12.19 7.29 -10.81
N ALA A 105 13.10 6.79 -9.98
CA ALA A 105 13.36 7.31 -8.64
C ALA A 105 14.25 8.57 -8.69
N ARG A 106 14.32 9.29 -7.56
CA ARG A 106 15.12 10.53 -7.45
C ARG A 106 16.60 10.33 -7.74
N ASN A 107 17.13 9.13 -7.54
CA ASN A 107 18.50 8.75 -7.83
C ASN A 107 18.70 8.15 -9.24
N GLY A 108 17.67 8.15 -10.09
CA GLY A 108 17.68 7.61 -11.44
C GLY A 108 17.42 6.10 -11.54
N ALA A 109 17.19 5.39 -10.42
CA ALA A 109 16.87 3.97 -10.45
C ALA A 109 15.46 3.73 -11.01
N ARG A 110 15.28 2.63 -11.75
CA ARG A 110 14.00 2.21 -12.30
C ARG A 110 13.26 1.36 -11.27
N VAL A 111 12.11 1.83 -10.82
CA VAL A 111 11.28 1.17 -9.81
C VAL A 111 10.02 0.64 -10.46
N CYS A 112 9.88 -0.68 -10.47
CA CYS A 112 8.63 -1.33 -10.84
C CYS A 112 7.73 -1.40 -9.61
N VAL A 113 6.50 -0.91 -9.74
CA VAL A 113 5.47 -1.05 -8.72
C VAL A 113 4.31 -1.84 -9.29
N ALA A 114 3.90 -2.89 -8.60
CA ALA A 114 2.70 -3.66 -8.91
C ALA A 114 1.77 -3.74 -7.70
N GLN A 115 0.49 -3.97 -7.94
CA GLN A 115 -0.47 -4.28 -6.89
C GLN A 115 -1.30 -5.49 -7.30
N VAL A 116 -1.56 -6.41 -6.37
CA VAL A 116 -2.47 -7.54 -6.57
C VAL A 116 -3.44 -7.64 -5.41
N MET A 117 -4.67 -8.11 -5.67
CA MET A 117 -5.69 -8.31 -4.64
C MET A 117 -5.89 -9.78 -4.32
N GLY A 118 -5.91 -10.13 -3.04
CA GLY A 118 -6.26 -11.48 -2.58
C GLY A 118 -7.72 -11.84 -2.87
N ARG A 119 -8.05 -13.12 -2.71
CA ARG A 119 -9.42 -13.65 -2.92
C ARG A 119 -10.01 -14.26 -1.65
N LEU A 120 -9.18 -14.68 -0.70
CA LEU A 120 -9.69 -15.28 0.54
C LEU A 120 -10.33 -14.19 1.39
N PHE A 121 -11.63 -14.35 1.68
CA PHE A 121 -12.48 -13.38 2.40
C PHE A 121 -12.70 -12.04 1.69
N MET A 122 -12.42 -11.98 0.38
CA MET A 122 -12.54 -10.77 -0.45
C MET A 122 -13.37 -11.03 -1.72
N GLU A 123 -13.50 -10.02 -2.57
CA GLU A 123 -14.18 -10.18 -3.86
C GLU A 123 -13.45 -11.20 -4.76
N PRO A 124 -14.20 -12.06 -5.49
CA PRO A 124 -13.60 -13.04 -6.38
C PRO A 124 -13.10 -12.36 -7.66
N LEU A 125 -11.83 -11.98 -7.68
CA LEU A 125 -11.11 -11.49 -8.86
C LEU A 125 -10.35 -12.63 -9.60
N GLY A 126 -9.63 -12.26 -10.66
CA GLY A 126 -8.70 -13.17 -11.33
C GLY A 126 -7.65 -13.73 -10.36
N ASP A 127 -7.03 -14.85 -10.71
CA ASP A 127 -6.09 -15.53 -9.81
C ASP A 127 -4.88 -14.63 -9.50
N PRO A 128 -4.66 -14.24 -8.24
CA PRO A 128 -3.55 -13.35 -7.90
C PRO A 128 -2.19 -14.00 -8.15
N PHE A 129 -2.06 -15.33 -8.02
CA PHE A 129 -0.80 -16.04 -8.23
C PHE A 129 -0.43 -16.08 -9.71
N GLU A 130 -1.39 -16.43 -10.57
CA GLU A 130 -1.18 -16.41 -12.03
C GLU A 130 -0.86 -15.00 -12.50
N ALA A 131 -1.55 -13.99 -11.97
CA ALA A 131 -1.41 -12.64 -12.43
C ALA A 131 -0.07 -12.00 -12.02
N VAL A 132 0.46 -12.29 -10.82
CA VAL A 132 1.84 -11.88 -10.46
C VAL A 132 2.91 -12.65 -11.23
N GLU A 133 2.71 -13.94 -11.49
CA GLU A 133 3.66 -14.73 -12.29
C GLU A 133 3.74 -14.21 -13.73
N ASN A 134 2.59 -13.96 -14.36
CA ASN A 134 2.54 -13.40 -15.70
C ASN A 134 3.21 -12.01 -15.73
N CYS A 135 2.93 -11.16 -14.74
CA CYS A 135 3.53 -9.83 -14.63
C CYS A 135 5.07 -9.90 -14.54
N PHE A 136 5.59 -10.71 -13.62
CA PHE A 136 7.03 -10.82 -13.36
C PHE A 136 7.75 -11.87 -14.21
N SER A 137 7.08 -12.42 -15.24
CA SER A 137 7.74 -13.16 -16.32
C SER A 137 8.40 -12.23 -17.34
N MET A 138 7.91 -10.98 -17.42
CA MET A 138 8.37 -9.97 -18.38
C MET A 138 9.24 -8.87 -17.74
N ILE A 139 9.37 -8.87 -16.41
CA ILE A 139 10.09 -7.85 -15.65
C ILE A 139 11.11 -8.56 -14.76
N THR A 140 12.39 -8.36 -15.07
CA THR A 140 13.50 -8.99 -14.35
C THR A 140 14.20 -7.97 -13.46
N LEU A 141 14.35 -8.29 -12.18
CA LEU A 141 15.11 -7.47 -11.22
C LEU A 141 16.60 -7.41 -11.60
N GLY A 142 17.17 -6.21 -11.60
CA GLY A 142 18.55 -5.94 -12.06
C GLY A 142 18.69 -5.77 -13.57
N GLU A 143 17.66 -6.04 -14.37
CA GLU A 143 17.68 -5.87 -15.83
C GLU A 143 16.62 -4.86 -16.28
N THR A 144 15.34 -5.15 -16.06
CA THR A 144 14.21 -4.29 -16.45
C THR A 144 13.96 -3.21 -15.40
N ALA A 145 14.11 -3.57 -14.12
CA ALA A 145 13.92 -2.68 -12.98
C ALA A 145 15.03 -2.90 -11.95
N ASP A 146 15.48 -1.84 -11.32
CA ASP A 146 16.52 -1.86 -10.29
C ASP A 146 15.91 -2.14 -8.90
N CYS A 147 14.60 -1.93 -8.77
CA CYS A 147 13.79 -2.37 -7.63
C CYS A 147 12.40 -2.78 -8.09
N ILE A 148 11.86 -3.87 -7.53
CA ILE A 148 10.48 -4.30 -7.76
C ILE A 148 9.75 -4.37 -6.42
N ALA A 149 8.72 -3.56 -6.25
CA ALA A 149 7.86 -3.53 -5.07
C ALA A 149 6.43 -3.97 -5.44
N ILE A 150 5.88 -4.91 -4.69
CA ILE A 150 4.49 -5.35 -4.84
C ILE A 150 3.69 -5.13 -3.56
N ASP A 151 2.54 -4.47 -3.73
CA ASP A 151 1.48 -4.37 -2.72
C ASP A 151 0.52 -5.56 -2.87
N VAL A 152 0.44 -6.40 -1.86
CA VAL A 152 -0.50 -7.52 -1.77
C VAL A 152 -1.67 -7.11 -0.89
N HIS A 153 -2.69 -6.53 -1.52
CA HIS A 153 -3.89 -6.04 -0.86
C HIS A 153 -4.83 -7.22 -0.55
N ALA A 154 -4.75 -7.78 0.65
CA ALA A 154 -5.40 -9.05 0.98
C ALA A 154 -5.83 -9.17 2.45
N GLU A 155 -6.85 -9.98 2.73
CA GLU A 155 -7.28 -10.28 4.11
C GLU A 155 -6.49 -11.46 4.71
N ALA A 156 -6.39 -12.57 3.99
CA ALA A 156 -5.79 -13.78 4.52
C ALA A 156 -4.25 -13.71 4.58
N THR A 157 -3.70 -13.82 5.78
CA THR A 157 -2.25 -13.88 6.02
C THR A 157 -1.56 -14.99 5.22
N SER A 158 -2.22 -16.15 5.08
CA SER A 158 -1.71 -17.27 4.29
C SER A 158 -1.55 -16.94 2.80
N GLU A 159 -2.46 -16.14 2.23
CA GLU A 159 -2.40 -15.74 0.82
C GLU A 159 -1.24 -14.76 0.61
N LYS A 160 -1.07 -13.79 1.53
CA LYS A 160 0.05 -12.86 1.53
C LYS A 160 1.41 -13.55 1.63
N MET A 161 1.55 -14.48 2.57
CA MET A 161 2.79 -15.25 2.75
C MET A 161 3.09 -16.13 1.53
N ALA A 162 2.06 -16.78 0.96
CA ALA A 162 2.23 -17.64 -0.20
C ALA A 162 2.73 -16.86 -1.43
N ILE A 163 2.17 -15.67 -1.70
CA ILE A 163 2.63 -14.80 -2.78
C ILE A 163 4.08 -14.34 -2.51
N ALA A 164 4.41 -13.99 -1.26
CA ALA A 164 5.76 -13.58 -0.91
C ALA A 164 6.79 -14.69 -1.17
N HIS A 165 6.48 -15.93 -0.77
CA HIS A 165 7.35 -17.09 -1.03
C HIS A 165 7.42 -17.46 -2.51
N LEU A 166 6.36 -17.25 -3.29
CA LEU A 166 6.38 -17.46 -4.73
C LEU A 166 7.34 -16.49 -5.45
N LEU A 167 7.45 -15.26 -4.94
CA LEU A 167 8.24 -14.18 -5.55
C LEU A 167 9.63 -14.01 -4.90
N ASP A 168 9.99 -14.84 -3.92
CA ASP A 168 11.25 -14.70 -3.17
C ASP A 168 12.46 -14.81 -4.10
N GLY A 169 13.35 -13.82 -4.02
CA GLY A 169 14.53 -13.67 -4.88
C GLY A 169 14.26 -13.10 -6.27
N ARG A 170 13.00 -12.81 -6.62
CA ARG A 170 12.62 -12.19 -7.90
C ARG A 170 12.20 -10.74 -7.76
N VAL A 171 11.79 -10.32 -6.57
CA VAL A 171 11.36 -8.95 -6.27
C VAL A 171 12.06 -8.40 -5.03
N SER A 172 12.12 -7.07 -4.91
CA SER A 172 12.76 -6.40 -3.79
C SER A 172 11.90 -6.39 -2.54
N LEU A 173 10.59 -6.16 -2.70
CA LEU A 173 9.63 -6.01 -1.60
C LEU A 173 8.29 -6.63 -1.95
N VAL A 174 7.76 -7.43 -1.02
CA VAL A 174 6.37 -7.87 -0.96
C VAL A 174 5.77 -7.33 0.34
N ALA A 175 4.92 -6.31 0.26
CA ALA A 175 4.29 -5.71 1.42
C ALA A 175 2.77 -5.91 1.33
N GLY A 176 2.14 -6.40 2.40
CA GLY A 176 0.69 -6.49 2.44
C GLY A 176 0.03 -5.20 2.93
N THR A 177 -1.21 -4.98 2.50
CA THR A 177 -2.14 -3.92 2.99
C THR A 177 -3.52 -4.53 3.23
N HIS A 178 -4.58 -3.71 3.44
CA HIS A 178 -5.99 -4.07 3.68
C HIS A 178 -6.39 -4.24 5.15
N SER A 179 -5.62 -4.99 5.97
CA SER A 179 -6.11 -5.32 7.33
C SER A 179 -6.02 -4.14 8.32
N HIS A 180 -5.32 -3.07 7.92
CA HIS A 180 -5.10 -1.82 8.67
C HIS A 180 -4.26 -1.98 9.95
N ILE A 181 -3.84 -3.19 10.32
CA ILE A 181 -3.06 -3.45 11.54
C ILE A 181 -1.62 -3.80 11.18
N PRO A 182 -0.62 -2.98 11.55
CA PRO A 182 0.77 -3.25 11.22
C PRO A 182 1.23 -4.53 11.91
N THR A 183 1.84 -5.43 11.15
CA THR A 183 2.39 -6.68 11.68
C THR A 183 3.84 -6.52 12.13
N ALA A 184 4.29 -7.43 13.01
CA ALA A 184 5.63 -7.40 13.60
C ALA A 184 6.60 -8.40 12.93
N ASP A 185 6.29 -8.83 11.71
CA ASP A 185 6.95 -9.92 10.99
C ASP A 185 7.83 -9.43 9.83
N ALA A 186 8.19 -8.14 9.82
CA ALA A 186 9.07 -7.55 8.82
C ALA A 186 10.41 -8.29 8.79
N GLN A 187 10.74 -8.87 7.64
CA GLN A 187 11.93 -9.73 7.48
C GLN A 187 12.43 -9.74 6.03
N VAL A 188 13.68 -10.14 5.84
CA VAL A 188 14.21 -10.49 4.52
C VAL A 188 14.14 -12.01 4.39
N LEU A 189 13.42 -12.50 3.39
CA LEU A 189 13.26 -13.91 3.08
C LEU A 189 14.57 -14.53 2.56
N PRO A 190 14.73 -15.87 2.56
CA PRO A 190 15.99 -16.51 2.17
C PRO A 190 16.52 -16.17 0.78
N GLY A 191 15.64 -15.88 -0.19
CA GLY A 191 16.00 -15.44 -1.54
C GLY A 191 16.38 -13.96 -1.64
N GLY A 192 16.21 -13.17 -0.57
CA GLY A 192 16.57 -11.76 -0.51
C GLY A 192 15.41 -10.80 -0.75
N THR A 193 14.16 -11.29 -0.81
CA THR A 193 12.97 -10.42 -0.88
C THR A 193 12.60 -9.91 0.51
N ALA A 194 12.39 -8.60 0.67
CA ALA A 194 11.80 -8.05 1.88
C ALA A 194 10.31 -8.38 1.95
N TYR A 195 9.82 -8.70 3.15
CA TYR A 195 8.44 -9.08 3.39
C TYR A 195 7.90 -8.48 4.68
N GLN A 196 6.64 -8.02 4.63
CA GLN A 196 5.82 -7.73 5.82
C GLN A 196 4.35 -8.07 5.51
N THR A 197 3.69 -8.81 6.40
CA THR A 197 2.29 -9.24 6.21
C THR A 197 1.33 -8.05 6.08
N ASP A 198 1.49 -7.00 6.88
CA ASP A 198 0.66 -5.80 6.73
C ASP A 198 1.43 -4.57 7.19
N VAL A 199 1.48 -3.55 6.33
CA VAL A 199 2.12 -2.26 6.63
C VAL A 199 1.33 -1.51 7.72
N GLY A 200 0.02 -1.74 7.83
CA GLY A 200 -0.90 -1.03 8.71
C GLY A 200 -1.43 0.26 8.09
N MET A 201 -2.48 0.83 8.68
CA MET A 201 -3.05 2.10 8.20
C MET A 201 -2.28 3.34 8.67
N CYS A 202 -2.26 4.37 7.84
CA CYS A 202 -2.15 5.74 8.28
C CYS A 202 -3.55 6.23 8.69
N GLY A 203 -3.84 6.25 9.98
CA GLY A 203 -5.20 6.53 10.46
C GLY A 203 -5.33 6.60 11.97
N ASP A 204 -6.52 6.98 12.44
CA ASP A 204 -6.86 7.03 13.86
C ASP A 204 -7.02 5.62 14.41
N TYR A 205 -6.11 5.18 15.28
CA TYR A 205 -6.15 3.85 15.92
C TYR A 205 -7.00 3.80 17.18
N ASN A 206 -7.53 4.94 17.65
CA ASN A 206 -8.59 4.97 18.63
C ASN A 206 -9.95 4.78 17.94
N SER A 207 -10.08 3.72 17.14
CA SER A 207 -11.20 3.47 16.25
C SER A 207 -11.40 1.95 16.05
N VAL A 208 -12.33 1.56 15.18
CA VAL A 208 -12.43 0.18 14.68
C VAL A 208 -12.02 0.20 13.21
N ILE A 209 -10.79 -0.22 12.92
CA ILE A 209 -10.24 -0.31 11.55
C ILE A 209 -10.33 1.04 10.81
N GLY A 210 -10.13 2.15 11.53
CA GLY A 210 -10.19 3.51 11.01
C GLY A 210 -11.59 4.15 11.05
N MET A 211 -12.62 3.41 11.47
CA MET A 211 -14.01 3.88 11.49
C MET A 211 -14.49 4.21 12.91
N LYS A 212 -15.44 5.15 13.03
CA LYS A 212 -16.05 5.54 14.30
C LYS A 212 -16.60 4.32 15.06
N LYS A 213 -16.23 4.23 16.35
CA LYS A 213 -16.47 3.05 17.20
C LYS A 213 -17.95 2.69 17.28
N GLU A 214 -18.83 3.66 17.50
CA GLU A 214 -20.23 3.42 17.76
C GLU A 214 -20.91 2.75 16.56
N ALA A 215 -20.68 3.29 15.35
CA ALA A 215 -21.25 2.73 14.12
C ALA A 215 -20.70 1.33 13.83
N ALA A 216 -19.39 1.13 14.01
CA ALA A 216 -18.74 -0.16 13.79
C ALA A 216 -19.20 -1.22 14.79
N ILE A 217 -19.21 -0.93 16.10
CA ILE A 217 -19.67 -1.83 17.16
C ILE A 217 -21.14 -2.20 16.98
N ASN A 218 -21.98 -1.25 16.55
CA ASN A 218 -23.40 -1.51 16.31
C ASN A 218 -23.63 -2.53 15.18
N LYS A 219 -22.77 -2.56 14.14
CA LYS A 219 -22.84 -3.60 13.10
C LYS A 219 -22.69 -5.01 13.65
N PHE A 220 -21.81 -5.22 14.64
CA PHE A 220 -21.60 -6.52 15.27
C PHE A 220 -22.68 -6.88 16.29
N THR A 221 -23.13 -5.91 17.08
CA THR A 221 -23.98 -6.14 18.26
C THR A 221 -25.47 -6.09 17.98
N ARG A 222 -25.93 -5.18 17.09
CA ARG A 222 -27.36 -4.98 16.83
C ARG A 222 -27.89 -5.76 15.64
N LYS A 223 -27.03 -6.05 14.65
CA LYS A 223 -27.39 -6.76 13.40
C LYS A 223 -28.59 -6.16 12.64
N MET A 224 -28.86 -4.87 12.85
CA MET A 224 -29.89 -4.08 12.16
C MET A 224 -29.22 -2.98 11.34
N PRO A 225 -29.85 -2.49 10.24
CA PRO A 225 -29.35 -1.33 9.52
C PRO A 225 -29.12 -0.16 10.47
N GLY A 226 -27.91 0.38 10.46
CA GLY A 226 -27.48 1.47 11.34
C GLY A 226 -26.91 2.64 10.56
N ALA A 227 -26.26 3.56 11.27
CA ALA A 227 -25.50 4.64 10.65
C ALA A 227 -24.44 4.07 9.70
N ARG A 228 -24.16 4.83 8.63
CA ARG A 228 -23.05 4.50 7.73
C ARG A 228 -21.73 4.56 8.50
N LEU A 229 -20.75 3.78 8.04
CA LEU A 229 -19.40 3.89 8.56
C LEU A 229 -18.82 5.23 8.10
N GLU A 230 -18.19 5.92 9.03
CA GLU A 230 -17.49 7.17 8.80
C GLU A 230 -16.11 7.05 9.45
N PRO A 231 -15.05 7.65 8.85
CA PRO A 231 -13.74 7.66 9.46
C PRO A 231 -13.74 8.32 10.83
N ALA A 232 -12.92 7.78 11.72
CA ALA A 232 -12.56 8.47 12.95
C ALA A 232 -11.60 9.63 12.63
N GLU A 233 -11.64 10.68 13.45
CA GLU A 233 -10.97 11.96 13.16
C GLU A 233 -9.99 12.43 14.27
N GLU A 234 -9.71 11.59 15.27
CA GLU A 234 -8.75 11.93 16.33
C GLU A 234 -7.29 11.82 15.85
N GLU A 235 -6.35 11.71 16.79
CA GLU A 235 -4.93 11.63 16.49
C GLU A 235 -4.60 10.32 15.75
N ALA A 236 -4.02 10.44 14.57
CA ALA A 236 -3.69 9.32 13.71
C ALA A 236 -2.23 8.90 13.84
N THR A 237 -1.99 7.58 13.89
CA THR A 237 -0.66 7.01 13.71
C THR A 237 -0.35 6.95 12.21
N THR A 238 0.86 7.34 11.82
CA THR A 238 1.39 7.05 10.48
C THR A 238 2.09 5.69 10.50
N CYS A 239 1.66 4.76 9.65
CA CYS A 239 2.31 3.46 9.47
C CYS A 239 2.94 3.37 8.07
N ALA A 240 4.19 2.97 8.03
CA ALA A 240 4.94 2.78 6.79
C ALA A 240 5.96 1.64 6.94
N VAL A 241 6.59 1.26 5.84
CA VAL A 241 7.74 0.37 5.82
C VAL A 241 8.87 1.00 4.99
N LEU A 242 10.09 0.96 5.53
CA LEU A 242 11.30 1.41 4.87
C LEU A 242 12.06 0.19 4.34
N LEU A 243 12.30 0.18 3.04
CA LEU A 243 13.14 -0.80 2.35
C LEU A 243 14.49 -0.16 2.02
N GLU A 244 15.57 -0.90 2.22
CA GLU A 244 16.88 -0.62 1.64
C GLU A 244 17.30 -1.80 0.74
N THR A 245 17.61 -1.53 -0.52
CA THR A 245 18.07 -2.53 -1.49
C THR A 245 19.58 -2.46 -1.74
N ASP A 246 20.14 -3.58 -2.19
CA ASP A 246 21.48 -3.64 -2.77
C ASP A 246 21.47 -3.08 -4.19
N ASP A 247 22.29 -2.06 -4.47
CA ASP A 247 22.32 -1.41 -5.79
C ASP A 247 22.79 -2.31 -6.94
N ARG A 248 23.47 -3.42 -6.64
CA ARG A 248 23.96 -4.35 -7.67
C ARG A 248 22.94 -5.43 -8.00
N THR A 249 22.17 -5.90 -7.01
CA THR A 249 21.21 -7.00 -7.22
C THR A 249 19.75 -6.58 -7.21
N GLY A 250 19.44 -5.39 -6.70
CA GLY A 250 18.07 -4.93 -6.47
C GLY A 250 17.36 -5.62 -5.30
N LEU A 251 17.95 -6.66 -4.69
CA LEU A 251 17.37 -7.40 -3.56
C LEU A 251 17.47 -6.61 -2.25
N ALA A 252 16.65 -6.97 -1.28
CA ALA A 252 16.60 -6.28 0.00
C ALA A 252 17.87 -6.55 0.84
N LYS A 253 18.44 -5.48 1.37
CA LYS A 253 19.42 -5.50 2.48
C LYS A 253 18.73 -5.42 3.82
N LYS A 254 17.67 -4.61 3.90
CA LYS A 254 17.01 -4.25 5.15
C LYS A 254 15.55 -3.90 4.90
N ILE A 255 14.71 -4.25 5.87
CA ILE A 255 13.32 -3.80 5.97
C ILE A 255 13.07 -3.32 7.41
N GLU A 256 12.47 -2.15 7.57
CA GLU A 256 12.14 -1.58 8.88
C GLU A 256 10.70 -1.05 8.91
N PRO A 257 9.86 -1.52 9.85
CA PRO A 257 8.55 -0.93 10.06
C PRO A 257 8.70 0.45 10.72
N VAL A 258 7.98 1.44 10.18
CA VAL A 258 7.96 2.82 10.66
C VAL A 258 6.59 3.12 11.24
N ARG A 259 6.57 3.60 12.50
CA ARG A 259 5.35 4.07 13.16
C ARG A 259 5.63 5.37 13.90
N VAL A 260 4.84 6.40 13.62
CA VAL A 260 5.03 7.74 14.18
C VAL A 260 3.68 8.33 14.62
N GLY A 261 3.67 8.93 15.82
CA GLY A 261 2.53 9.65 16.38
C GLY A 261 1.32 8.79 16.74
N GLY A 262 0.27 9.44 17.25
CA GLY A 262 -1.00 8.79 17.56
C GLY A 262 -0.88 7.76 18.69
N ARG A 263 -1.43 6.57 18.45
CA ARG A 263 -1.69 5.58 19.51
C ARG A 263 -0.69 4.43 19.55
N LEU A 264 -0.17 4.02 18.40
CA LEU A 264 0.71 2.85 18.35
C LEU A 264 2.10 3.19 18.87
N ARG A 265 2.78 2.19 19.43
CA ARG A 265 4.17 2.36 19.86
C ARG A 265 5.04 2.71 18.66
N GLU A 266 5.73 3.85 18.78
CA GLU A 266 6.64 4.32 17.76
C GLU A 266 7.76 3.31 17.51
N THR A 267 8.14 3.21 16.24
CA THR A 267 9.35 2.54 15.79
C THR A 267 10.13 3.53 14.96
N VAL A 268 11.37 3.78 15.40
CA VAL A 268 12.28 4.79 14.84
C VAL A 268 13.59 4.13 14.51
#